data_AF-A0A132TKP0-F1
#
_entry.id   AF-A0A132TKP0-F1
#
_cell.length_a   1.000
_cell.length_b   1.000
_cell.length_c   1.000
_cell.angle_alpha   90.00
_cell.angle_beta   90.00
_cell.angle_gamma   90.00
#
_symmetry.space_group_name_H-M   'P 1'
#
loop_
_entity.id
_entity.type
_entity.pdbx_description
1 polymer ?
#
loop_
_entity_poly.entity_id
_entity_poly.type
_entity_poly.pdbx_seq_one_letter_code
_entity_poly.pdbx_strand_id
1 'polypeptide(L)'
;MPVPDMNGAPPWADFEDIKNKLNELVGKYNNLLVNLDSLNVVSLTADHIDAGTIDANVVTIRSDLTAGAYVQIDGNGMVINDGSMNTFRADITGHVTMTGATIVNNLSSGAYTNISDNGITINDGTMDTFRADITGKVTMTGAMIRSATGYPRVVMDPNDKLFAAELNATESIAIQSNYFGAPSLNLTHSGVVVGRMNMVFGYPELYGSGGIDLLTDNNGDIKLTAGGTGQVILNYADFSKFQNNTETLQDALDSKANYGVSTSLSGSHNHGISPGTQLAVFGGGFVTWVGASDHSHAQN
;
A
#
# COMPACT_ATOMS: atom_id res chain seq x y z
N MET A 1 6.03 -65.85 -37.63
CA MET A 1 7.13 -66.76 -38.00
C MET A 1 6.76 -68.16 -37.52
N PRO A 2 6.87 -69.23 -38.32
CA PRO A 2 6.51 -70.58 -37.88
C PRO A 2 7.35 -70.99 -36.67
N VAL A 3 6.70 -71.58 -35.67
CA VAL A 3 7.36 -72.09 -34.46
C VAL A 3 8.29 -73.24 -34.90
N PRO A 4 9.58 -73.25 -34.51
CA PRO A 4 10.45 -74.38 -34.81
C PRO A 4 9.86 -75.67 -34.22
N ASP A 5 9.68 -76.70 -35.04
CA ASP A 5 9.11 -77.99 -34.62
C ASP A 5 9.95 -79.18 -35.08
N MET A 6 9.64 -80.35 -34.52
CA MET A 6 10.25 -81.62 -34.88
C MET A 6 9.58 -82.27 -36.11
N ASN A 7 8.66 -81.57 -36.80
CA ASN A 7 7.98 -82.15 -37.95
C ASN A 7 8.97 -82.32 -39.12
N GLY A 8 8.83 -83.43 -39.84
CA GLY A 8 9.68 -83.80 -40.97
C GLY A 8 10.89 -84.68 -40.65
N ALA A 9 11.05 -85.16 -39.40
CA ALA A 9 12.00 -86.24 -39.12
C ALA A 9 11.44 -87.59 -39.65
N PRO A 10 12.26 -88.43 -40.32
CA PRO A 10 11.80 -89.72 -40.83
C PRO A 10 11.38 -90.67 -39.69
N PRO A 11 10.42 -91.60 -39.94
CA PRO A 11 9.87 -92.49 -38.91
C PRO A 11 10.89 -93.46 -38.30
N TRP A 12 12.05 -93.64 -38.93
CA TRP A 12 13.21 -94.38 -38.42
C TRP A 12 14.48 -93.54 -38.53
N ALA A 13 14.44 -92.32 -38.01
CA ALA A 13 15.58 -91.40 -38.05
C ALA A 13 16.83 -92.04 -37.45
N ASP A 14 17.92 -91.99 -38.21
CA ASP A 14 19.23 -92.32 -37.68
C ASP A 14 19.81 -91.14 -36.89
N PHE A 15 21.01 -91.34 -36.33
CA PHE A 15 21.66 -90.30 -35.54
C PHE A 15 21.97 -89.03 -36.37
N GLU A 16 22.29 -89.16 -37.65
CA GLU A 16 22.61 -88.03 -38.51
C GLU A 16 21.35 -87.24 -38.90
N ASP A 17 20.22 -87.92 -39.12
CA ASP A 17 18.92 -87.27 -39.31
C ASP A 17 18.56 -86.39 -38.11
N ILE A 18 18.73 -86.93 -36.89
CA ILE A 18 18.47 -86.20 -35.65
C ILE A 18 19.44 -85.01 -35.51
N LYS A 19 20.73 -85.23 -35.74
CA LYS A 19 21.76 -84.18 -35.66
C LYS A 19 21.49 -83.04 -36.65
N ASN A 20 21.15 -83.36 -37.89
CA ASN A 20 20.82 -82.37 -38.92
C ASN A 20 19.58 -81.58 -38.54
N LYS A 21 18.55 -82.25 -38.00
CA LYS A 21 17.33 -81.58 -37.53
C LYS A 21 17.61 -80.64 -36.36
N LEU A 22 18.47 -81.06 -35.42
CA LEU A 22 18.86 -80.24 -34.29
C LEU A 22 19.61 -78.98 -34.75
N ASN A 23 20.52 -79.11 -35.70
CA ASN A 23 21.24 -77.97 -36.29
C ASN A 23 20.30 -77.01 -37.03
N GLU A 24 19.30 -77.53 -37.76
CA GLU A 24 18.27 -76.72 -38.41
C GLU A 24 17.46 -75.92 -37.37
N LEU A 25 17.03 -76.57 -36.28
CA LEU A 25 16.31 -75.93 -35.18
C LEU A 25 17.16 -74.84 -34.52
N VAL A 26 18.42 -75.13 -34.20
CA VAL A 26 19.36 -74.14 -33.63
C VAL A 26 19.53 -72.94 -34.58
N GLY A 27 19.66 -73.18 -35.88
CA GLY A 27 19.73 -72.13 -36.89
C GLY A 27 18.47 -71.25 -36.91
N LYS A 28 17.28 -71.86 -36.86
CA LYS A 28 16.00 -71.15 -36.81
C LYS A 28 15.82 -70.37 -35.50
N TYR A 29 16.21 -70.93 -34.36
CA TYR A 29 16.17 -70.24 -33.07
C TYR A 29 17.15 -69.08 -33.00
N ASN A 30 18.37 -69.24 -33.50
CA ASN A 30 19.34 -68.14 -33.58
C ASN A 30 18.82 -67.02 -34.49
N ASN A 31 18.22 -67.37 -35.63
CA ASN A 31 17.62 -66.39 -36.53
C ASN A 31 16.44 -65.65 -35.85
N LEU A 32 15.58 -66.38 -35.13
CA LEU A 32 14.52 -65.79 -34.32
C LEU A 32 15.09 -64.80 -33.31
N LEU A 33 16.04 -65.25 -32.48
CA LEU A 33 16.61 -64.47 -31.38
C LEU A 33 17.37 -63.24 -31.87
N VAL A 34 18.09 -63.34 -33.00
CA VAL A 34 18.82 -62.21 -33.58
C VAL A 34 17.86 -61.21 -34.25
N ASN A 35 16.76 -61.68 -34.86
CA ASN A 35 15.81 -60.80 -35.53
C ASN A 35 14.68 -60.27 -34.62
N LEU A 36 14.59 -60.74 -33.37
CA LEU A 36 13.71 -60.14 -32.33
C LEU A 36 14.03 -58.66 -32.11
N ASP A 37 15.29 -58.25 -32.27
CA ASP A 37 15.75 -56.88 -32.04
C ASP A 37 15.30 -55.88 -33.13
N SER A 38 14.75 -56.36 -34.25
CA SER A 38 14.33 -55.51 -35.39
C SER A 38 12.92 -55.86 -35.90
N LEU A 39 12.12 -56.53 -35.07
CA LEU A 39 10.78 -56.94 -35.46
C LEU A 39 9.81 -55.76 -35.47
N ASN A 40 9.05 -55.62 -36.56
CA ASN A 40 7.88 -54.73 -36.62
C ASN A 40 6.76 -55.30 -35.76
N VAL A 41 6.80 -55.03 -34.45
CA VAL A 41 5.76 -55.44 -33.51
C VAL A 41 4.51 -54.58 -33.74
N VAL A 42 3.44 -55.20 -34.25
CA VAL A 42 2.16 -54.52 -34.48
C VAL A 42 1.38 -54.33 -33.17
N SER A 43 1.44 -55.31 -32.27
CA SER A 43 0.86 -55.23 -30.94
C SER A 43 1.67 -56.05 -29.94
N LEU A 44 1.91 -55.48 -28.77
CA LEU A 44 2.45 -56.17 -27.61
C LEU A 44 1.41 -56.08 -26.50
N THR A 45 0.85 -57.22 -26.11
CA THR A 45 0.04 -57.31 -24.90
C THR A 45 0.94 -57.85 -23.80
N ALA A 46 1.35 -56.97 -22.88
CA ALA A 46 2.18 -57.33 -21.74
C ALA A 46 1.66 -56.59 -20.51
N ASP A 47 1.68 -57.26 -19.35
CA ASP A 47 1.33 -56.62 -18.07
C ASP A 47 2.41 -55.60 -17.65
N HIS A 48 3.64 -55.78 -18.13
CA HIS A 48 4.80 -54.95 -17.83
C HIS A 48 5.76 -54.87 -19.02
N ILE A 49 6.42 -53.72 -19.19
CA ILE A 49 7.48 -53.51 -20.19
C ILE A 49 8.70 -52.93 -19.45
N ASP A 50 9.71 -53.78 -19.24
CA ASP A 50 11.03 -53.36 -18.77
C ASP A 50 11.90 -52.95 -19.96
N ALA A 51 12.15 -51.65 -20.12
CA ALA A 51 13.04 -51.12 -21.15
C ALA A 51 14.04 -50.13 -20.54
N GLY A 52 15.30 -50.19 -20.98
CA GLY A 52 16.29 -49.19 -20.59
C GLY A 52 16.01 -47.84 -21.22
N THR A 53 15.74 -47.81 -22.53
CA THR A 53 15.34 -46.62 -23.28
C THR A 53 14.34 -47.03 -24.34
N ILE A 54 13.29 -46.23 -24.49
CA ILE A 54 12.33 -46.33 -25.59
C ILE A 54 12.68 -45.21 -26.56
N ASP A 55 13.32 -45.56 -27.67
CA ASP A 55 13.57 -44.63 -28.77
C ASP A 55 12.38 -44.69 -29.73
N ALA A 56 11.50 -43.69 -29.67
CA ALA A 56 10.28 -43.63 -30.44
C ALA A 56 9.95 -42.20 -30.87
N ASN A 57 9.44 -42.05 -32.10
CA ASN A 57 8.96 -40.75 -32.60
C ASN A 57 7.75 -40.23 -31.82
N VAL A 58 6.89 -41.14 -31.34
CA VAL A 58 5.71 -40.84 -30.54
C VAL A 58 5.53 -41.94 -29.49
N VAL A 59 5.36 -41.54 -28.24
CA VAL A 59 4.90 -42.40 -27.15
C VAL A 59 3.55 -41.87 -26.69
N THR A 60 2.49 -42.66 -26.88
CA THR A 60 1.16 -42.36 -26.34
C THR A 60 0.78 -43.40 -25.31
N ILE A 61 0.61 -42.97 -24.06
CA ILE A 61 0.09 -43.77 -22.97
C ILE A 61 -1.37 -43.39 -22.79
N ARG A 62 -2.28 -44.32 -23.01
CA ARG A 62 -3.73 -44.12 -22.78
C ARG A 62 -4.11 -44.79 -21.48
N SER A 63 -4.88 -44.09 -20.67
CA SER A 63 -5.45 -44.67 -19.45
C SER A 63 -6.87 -45.13 -19.73
N ASP A 64 -7.20 -46.37 -19.36
CA ASP A 64 -8.56 -46.91 -19.47
C ASP A 64 -9.53 -46.30 -18.42
N LEU A 65 -9.00 -45.55 -17.43
CA LEU A 65 -9.78 -45.05 -16.29
C LEU A 65 -10.61 -43.79 -16.60
N THR A 66 -10.36 -43.10 -17.71
CA THR A 66 -11.15 -41.91 -18.10
C THR A 66 -11.18 -41.79 -19.62
N ALA A 67 -12.39 -41.74 -20.19
CA ALA A 67 -12.58 -41.72 -21.64
C ALA A 67 -11.82 -40.54 -22.27
N GLY A 68 -10.80 -40.85 -23.07
CA GLY A 68 -10.02 -39.86 -23.80
C GLY A 68 -8.80 -39.30 -23.08
N ALA A 69 -8.51 -39.70 -21.83
CA ALA A 69 -7.32 -39.26 -21.11
C ALA A 69 -6.05 -39.92 -21.69
N TYR A 70 -4.99 -39.13 -21.86
CA TYR A 70 -3.72 -39.62 -22.39
C TYR A 70 -2.51 -38.81 -21.89
N VAL A 71 -1.35 -39.46 -21.94
CA VAL A 71 -0.03 -38.82 -21.91
C VAL A 71 0.61 -39.04 -23.28
N GLN A 72 1.04 -37.98 -23.93
CA GLN A 72 1.71 -38.02 -25.23
C GLN A 72 3.06 -37.34 -25.13
N ILE A 73 4.08 -37.99 -25.68
CA ILE A 73 5.42 -37.43 -25.89
C ILE A 73 5.75 -37.58 -27.37
N ASP A 74 5.97 -36.46 -28.07
CA ASP A 74 6.25 -36.44 -29.51
C ASP A 74 7.22 -35.30 -29.90
N GLY A 75 7.42 -35.11 -31.21
CA GLY A 75 8.28 -34.05 -31.75
C GLY A 75 7.83 -32.61 -31.45
N ASN A 76 6.66 -32.40 -30.86
CA ASN A 76 6.16 -31.11 -30.39
C ASN A 76 6.25 -30.94 -28.87
N GLY A 77 6.68 -31.98 -28.13
CA GLY A 77 6.91 -31.96 -26.68
C GLY A 77 6.10 -33.01 -25.92
N MET A 78 5.64 -32.65 -24.71
CA MET A 78 4.83 -33.50 -23.84
C MET A 78 3.45 -32.88 -23.60
N VAL A 79 2.40 -33.70 -23.64
CA VAL A 79 1.01 -33.33 -23.32
C VAL A 79 0.42 -34.34 -22.35
N ILE A 80 -0.23 -33.85 -21.30
CA ILE A 80 -1.11 -34.63 -20.42
C ILE A 80 -2.53 -34.07 -20.60
N ASN A 81 -3.46 -34.94 -20.93
CA ASN A 81 -4.87 -34.62 -21.15
C ASN A 81 -5.76 -35.48 -20.24
N ASP A 82 -6.74 -34.86 -19.61
CA ASP A 82 -7.66 -35.52 -18.65
C ASP A 82 -8.92 -36.13 -19.30
N GLY A 83 -9.01 -36.10 -20.63
CA GLY A 83 -10.19 -36.48 -21.42
C GLY A 83 -11.03 -35.29 -21.89
N SER A 84 -10.92 -34.13 -21.24
CA SER A 84 -11.63 -32.91 -21.63
C SER A 84 -10.69 -31.83 -22.14
N MET A 85 -9.49 -31.69 -21.54
CA MET A 85 -8.56 -30.62 -21.85
C MET A 85 -7.10 -31.03 -21.56
N ASN A 86 -6.16 -30.27 -22.12
CA ASN A 86 -4.74 -30.43 -21.83
C ASN A 86 -4.43 -29.76 -20.48
N THR A 87 -4.14 -30.56 -19.46
CA THR A 87 -3.84 -30.10 -18.10
C THR A 87 -2.36 -29.75 -17.92
N PHE A 88 -1.48 -30.36 -18.72
CA PHE A 88 -0.06 -30.04 -18.80
C PHE A 88 0.43 -30.09 -20.24
N ARG A 89 1.19 -29.10 -20.67
CA ARG A 89 1.93 -29.09 -21.93
C ARG A 89 3.32 -28.53 -21.71
N ALA A 90 4.35 -29.30 -22.08
CA ALA A 90 5.71 -28.80 -22.20
C ALA A 90 6.10 -28.82 -23.68
N ASP A 91 6.48 -27.69 -24.25
CA ASP A 91 6.91 -27.63 -25.65
C ASP A 91 8.42 -27.79 -25.84
N ILE A 92 8.84 -27.94 -27.10
CA ILE A 92 10.26 -28.10 -27.47
C ILE A 92 11.14 -26.88 -27.16
N THR A 93 10.54 -25.73 -26.86
CA THR A 93 11.26 -24.51 -26.48
C THR A 93 11.42 -24.37 -24.96
N GLY A 94 10.88 -25.31 -24.19
CA GLY A 94 10.94 -25.34 -22.74
C GLY A 94 9.82 -24.58 -22.05
N HIS A 95 8.82 -24.08 -22.78
CA HIS A 95 7.65 -23.45 -22.15
C HIS A 95 6.71 -24.51 -21.61
N VAL A 96 6.26 -24.31 -20.37
CA VAL A 96 5.30 -25.18 -19.68
C VAL A 96 4.01 -24.41 -19.46
N THR A 97 2.91 -24.97 -19.95
CA THR A 97 1.55 -24.50 -19.69
C THR A 97 0.82 -25.53 -18.85
N MET A 98 0.31 -25.11 -17.70
CA MET A 98 -0.54 -25.94 -16.84
C MET A 98 -1.94 -25.31 -16.77
N THR A 99 -2.97 -26.05 -17.16
CA THR A 99 -4.36 -25.58 -17.17
C THR A 99 -5.09 -26.12 -15.95
N GLY A 100 -5.67 -25.24 -15.13
CA GLY A 100 -6.40 -25.64 -13.92
C GLY A 100 -5.52 -26.25 -12.82
N ALA A 101 -4.21 -25.98 -12.85
CA ALA A 101 -3.27 -26.60 -11.91
C ALA A 101 -3.16 -25.82 -10.59
N THR A 102 -3.21 -26.54 -9.47
CA THR A 102 -2.78 -26.00 -8.18
C THR A 102 -1.27 -26.19 -8.03
N ILE A 103 -0.51 -25.08 -8.00
CA ILE A 103 0.94 -25.11 -7.77
C ILE A 103 1.19 -25.06 -6.24
N VAL A 104 1.17 -26.23 -5.60
CA VAL A 104 1.49 -26.31 -4.17
C VAL A 104 3.00 -26.21 -4.00
N ASN A 105 3.48 -25.02 -3.70
CA ASN A 105 4.85 -24.83 -3.25
C ASN A 105 4.92 -25.37 -1.82
N ASN A 106 5.80 -26.34 -1.52
CA ASN A 106 5.96 -26.94 -0.18
C ASN A 106 6.65 -25.95 0.78
N LEU A 107 6.07 -24.76 0.91
CA LEU A 107 6.34 -23.79 1.94
C LEU A 107 5.69 -24.34 3.22
N SER A 108 6.27 -24.05 4.38
CA SER A 108 5.84 -24.55 5.70
C SER A 108 4.33 -24.78 5.83
N SER A 109 3.93 -25.91 6.44
CA SER A 109 2.56 -26.37 6.72
C SER A 109 1.44 -25.37 6.38
N GLY A 110 0.89 -25.46 5.16
CA GLY A 110 -0.33 -24.77 4.75
C GLY A 110 -0.15 -23.60 3.79
N ALA A 111 1.06 -23.05 3.64
CA ALA A 111 1.31 -21.97 2.69
C ALA A 111 1.27 -22.47 1.24
N TYR A 112 0.70 -21.68 0.32
CA TYR A 112 0.62 -22.05 -1.10
C TYR A 112 0.54 -20.83 -2.04
N THR A 113 0.74 -21.08 -3.32
CA THR A 113 0.43 -20.15 -4.41
C THR A 113 -0.47 -20.84 -5.42
N ASN A 114 -1.74 -20.45 -5.49
CA ASN A 114 -2.68 -21.01 -6.45
C ASN A 114 -2.81 -20.09 -7.66
N ILE A 115 -2.71 -20.64 -8.86
CA ILE A 115 -2.97 -19.93 -10.11
C ILE A 115 -4.02 -20.75 -10.84
N SER A 116 -5.25 -20.24 -10.92
CA SER A 116 -6.37 -20.96 -11.52
C SER A 116 -7.19 -20.05 -12.44
N ASP A 117 -8.22 -20.65 -13.04
CA ASP A 117 -9.33 -19.97 -13.72
C ASP A 117 -10.07 -18.91 -12.88
N ASN A 118 -9.86 -18.87 -11.56
CA ASN A 118 -10.42 -17.89 -10.64
C ASN A 118 -9.43 -16.78 -10.26
N GLY A 119 -8.19 -16.84 -10.77
CA GLY A 119 -7.14 -15.84 -10.57
C GLY A 119 -5.91 -16.36 -9.83
N ILE A 120 -5.23 -15.48 -9.09
CA ILE A 120 -4.01 -15.77 -8.33
C ILE A 120 -4.29 -15.60 -6.84
N THR A 121 -3.94 -16.59 -6.03
CA THR A 121 -4.01 -16.53 -4.57
C THR A 121 -2.65 -16.89 -3.96
N ILE A 122 -2.18 -16.09 -3.00
CA ILE A 122 -1.02 -16.40 -2.16
C ILE A 122 -1.50 -16.52 -0.71
N ASN A 123 -1.24 -17.66 -0.09
CA ASN A 123 -1.62 -17.96 1.29
C ASN A 123 -0.37 -18.23 2.13
N ASP A 124 -0.30 -17.66 3.33
CA ASP A 124 0.85 -17.79 4.24
C ASP A 124 0.79 -19.00 5.18
N GLY A 125 -0.22 -19.86 5.03
CA GLY A 125 -0.53 -20.98 5.89
C GLY A 125 -1.67 -20.70 6.88
N THR A 126 -2.07 -19.45 7.03
CA THR A 126 -3.19 -19.04 7.89
C THR A 126 -4.26 -18.26 7.16
N MET A 127 -3.90 -17.39 6.20
CA MET A 127 -4.84 -16.58 5.44
C MET A 127 -4.32 -16.25 4.04
N ASP A 128 -5.24 -15.86 3.15
CA ASP A 128 -4.91 -15.35 1.82
C ASP A 128 -4.37 -13.92 1.96
N THR A 129 -3.06 -13.75 1.73
CA THR A 129 -2.38 -12.45 1.85
C THR A 129 -2.42 -11.62 0.57
N PHE A 130 -2.63 -12.29 -0.57
CA PHE A 130 -2.82 -11.67 -1.87
C PHE A 130 -3.84 -12.48 -2.67
N ARG A 131 -4.81 -11.78 -3.26
CA ARG A 131 -5.76 -12.34 -4.23
C ARG A 131 -5.93 -11.39 -5.39
N ALA A 132 -5.61 -11.83 -6.60
CA ALA A 132 -6.00 -11.15 -7.84
C ALA A 132 -7.08 -11.97 -8.52
N ASP A 133 -8.26 -11.41 -8.74
CA ASP A 133 -9.35 -12.11 -9.42
C ASP A 133 -9.35 -11.88 -10.95
N ILE A 134 -10.17 -12.66 -11.66
CA ILE A 134 -10.32 -12.56 -13.12
C ILE A 134 -10.91 -11.23 -13.63
N THR A 135 -11.45 -10.40 -12.72
CA THR A 135 -11.94 -9.05 -13.06
C THR A 135 -10.84 -7.99 -12.94
N GLY A 136 -9.62 -8.42 -12.57
CA GLY A 136 -8.46 -7.55 -12.37
C GLY A 136 -8.43 -6.85 -11.02
N LYS A 137 -9.32 -7.20 -10.09
CA LYS A 137 -9.30 -6.63 -8.74
C LYS A 137 -8.27 -7.36 -7.88
N VAL A 138 -7.55 -6.59 -7.08
CA VAL A 138 -6.54 -7.09 -6.16
C VAL A 138 -6.96 -6.79 -4.72
N THR A 139 -7.00 -7.84 -3.90
CA THR A 139 -7.18 -7.75 -2.45
C THR A 139 -5.91 -8.22 -1.77
N MET A 140 -5.37 -7.39 -0.89
CA MET A 140 -4.20 -7.74 -0.06
C MET A 140 -4.60 -7.63 1.41
N THR A 141 -4.46 -8.74 2.15
CA THR A 141 -4.85 -8.83 3.57
C THR A 141 -3.63 -9.16 4.40
N GLY A 142 -3.32 -8.37 5.43
CA GLY A 142 -2.12 -8.61 6.25
C GLY A 142 -0.78 -8.40 5.50
N ALA A 143 -0.81 -7.90 4.27
CA ALA A 143 0.39 -7.74 3.46
C ALA A 143 1.17 -6.48 3.84
N MET A 144 2.49 -6.61 3.92
CA MET A 144 3.40 -5.47 4.05
C MET A 144 3.74 -4.93 2.65
N ILE A 145 3.26 -3.72 2.32
CA ILE A 145 3.61 -3.03 1.06
C ILE A 145 4.61 -1.92 1.39
N ARG A 146 5.77 -1.92 0.72
CA ARG A 146 6.81 -0.89 0.91
C ARG A 146 7.53 -0.52 -0.39
N SER A 147 7.94 0.74 -0.51
CA SER A 147 8.66 1.25 -1.69
C SER A 147 10.14 0.87 -1.75
N ALA A 148 10.80 0.61 -0.62
CA ALA A 148 12.21 0.24 -0.54
C ALA A 148 12.53 -0.51 0.78
N THR A 149 13.68 -1.19 0.81
CA THR A 149 14.30 -1.65 2.05
C THR A 149 15.13 -0.49 2.64
N GLY A 150 14.86 -0.09 3.89
CA GLY A 150 15.48 1.08 4.52
C GLY A 150 14.64 2.36 4.43
N TYR A 151 15.29 3.52 4.50
CA TYR A 151 14.67 4.85 4.50
C TYR A 151 15.24 5.76 3.40
N PRO A 152 14.48 6.74 2.87
CA PRO A 152 13.06 6.98 3.13
C PRO A 152 12.17 5.89 2.52
N ARG A 153 11.00 5.64 3.12
CA ARG A 153 10.04 4.64 2.63
C ARG A 153 8.60 5.07 2.83
N VAL A 154 7.73 4.50 2.00
CA VAL A 154 6.28 4.50 2.21
C VAL A 154 5.86 3.08 2.60
N VAL A 155 5.03 2.94 3.63
CA VAL A 155 4.55 1.65 4.16
C VAL A 155 3.02 1.65 4.27
N MET A 156 2.40 0.53 3.89
CA MET A 156 1.02 0.18 4.25
C MET A 156 1.08 -1.11 5.07
N ASP A 157 0.72 -1.00 6.36
CA ASP A 157 0.75 -2.09 7.34
C ASP A 157 -0.55 -2.09 8.16
N PRO A 158 -1.44 -3.09 7.96
CA PRO A 158 -2.73 -3.10 8.63
C PRO A 158 -2.66 -3.27 10.15
N ASN A 159 -1.53 -3.74 10.72
CA ASN A 159 -1.42 -4.00 12.15
C ASN A 159 -0.99 -2.77 12.97
N ASP A 160 -0.33 -1.78 12.34
CA ASP A 160 0.18 -0.58 13.02
C ASP A 160 -0.25 0.70 12.29
N LYS A 161 0.10 0.83 11.00
CA LYS A 161 -0.08 2.06 10.22
C LYS A 161 -0.74 1.77 8.87
N LEU A 162 -1.97 2.27 8.66
CA LEU A 162 -2.66 2.13 7.37
C LEU A 162 -1.81 2.69 6.22
N PHE A 163 -1.16 3.82 6.45
CA PHE A 163 -0.23 4.41 5.52
C PHE A 163 0.77 5.28 6.27
N ALA A 164 2.06 5.15 5.98
CA ALA A 164 3.09 5.97 6.59
C ALA A 164 4.17 6.36 5.58
N ALA A 165 4.60 7.62 5.63
CA ALA A 165 5.84 8.09 5.03
C ALA A 165 6.86 8.30 6.14
N GLU A 166 8.00 7.62 6.06
CA GLU A 166 9.01 7.64 7.11
C GLU A 166 10.34 8.11 6.53
N LEU A 167 10.91 9.16 7.13
CA LEU A 167 12.23 9.69 6.76
C LEU A 167 13.34 8.92 7.48
N ASN A 168 13.10 8.50 8.72
CA ASN A 168 13.95 7.62 9.53
C ASN A 168 13.12 7.02 10.69
N ALA A 169 13.76 6.40 11.68
CA ALA A 169 13.09 5.76 12.81
C ALA A 169 12.31 6.72 13.73
N THR A 170 12.63 8.02 13.72
CA THR A 170 12.07 9.03 14.62
C THR A 170 11.26 10.11 13.92
N GLU A 171 11.30 10.18 12.58
CA GLU A 171 10.64 11.18 11.75
C GLU A 171 9.64 10.52 10.80
N SER A 172 8.34 10.79 10.98
CA SER A 172 7.31 10.22 10.10
C SER A 172 5.99 11.00 10.06
N ILE A 173 5.25 10.78 8.98
CA ILE A 173 3.84 11.14 8.83
C ILE A 173 3.06 9.85 8.63
N ALA A 174 2.11 9.53 9.51
CA ALA A 174 1.43 8.23 9.49
C ALA A 174 -0.06 8.34 9.80
N ILE A 175 -0.87 7.52 9.12
CA ILE A 175 -2.27 7.28 9.43
C ILE A 175 -2.36 6.07 10.36
N GLN A 176 -2.79 6.32 11.59
CA GLN A 176 -3.15 5.29 12.55
C GLN A 176 -4.63 4.92 12.34
N SER A 177 -4.93 3.62 12.24
CA SER A 177 -6.30 3.12 12.02
C SER A 177 -7.22 3.37 13.22
N ASN A 178 -6.66 3.29 14.42
CA ASN A 178 -7.41 3.34 15.68
C ASN A 178 -6.65 4.13 16.75
N TYR A 179 -6.89 5.43 16.78
CA TYR A 179 -6.55 6.34 17.86
C TYR A 179 -7.83 6.62 18.66
N PHE A 180 -7.99 5.98 19.83
CA PHE A 180 -9.20 6.08 20.67
C PHE A 180 -10.54 5.86 19.94
N GLY A 181 -10.59 4.89 19.02
CA GLY A 181 -11.80 4.54 18.27
C GLY A 181 -12.00 5.33 16.97
N ALA A 182 -11.09 6.23 16.61
CA ALA A 182 -11.13 6.99 15.35
C ALA A 182 -9.76 6.94 14.64
N PRO A 183 -9.71 7.05 13.31
CA PRO A 183 -8.44 7.19 12.61
C PRO A 183 -7.79 8.55 12.91
N SER A 184 -6.46 8.60 12.85
CA SER A 184 -5.71 9.86 13.02
C SER A 184 -4.52 9.95 12.08
N LEU A 185 -4.23 11.16 11.59
CA LEU A 185 -2.96 11.49 10.95
C LEU A 185 -2.00 12.03 12.01
N ASN A 186 -0.88 11.34 12.22
CA ASN A 186 0.14 11.69 13.20
C ASN A 186 1.39 12.25 12.51
N LEU A 187 1.91 13.34 13.04
CA LEU A 187 3.21 13.92 12.71
C LEU A 187 4.17 13.58 13.85
N THR A 188 5.21 12.78 13.56
CA THR A 188 6.18 12.31 14.55
C THR A 188 7.52 12.98 14.31
N HIS A 189 8.09 13.57 15.36
CA HIS A 189 9.42 14.17 15.37
C HIS A 189 10.18 13.68 16.59
N SER A 190 11.45 13.31 16.43
CA SER A 190 12.27 12.74 17.50
C SER A 190 11.59 11.57 18.25
N GLY A 191 10.76 10.79 17.55
CA GLY A 191 10.05 9.61 18.09
C GLY A 191 8.78 9.93 18.89
N VAL A 192 8.37 11.20 18.97
CA VAL A 192 7.17 11.63 19.69
C VAL A 192 6.17 12.25 18.71
N VAL A 193 4.88 11.99 18.91
CA VAL A 193 3.83 12.64 18.12
C VAL A 193 3.73 14.11 18.52
N VAL A 194 4.24 14.99 17.66
CA VAL A 194 4.26 16.44 17.89
C VAL A 194 3.05 17.15 17.30
N GLY A 195 2.36 16.51 16.35
CA GLY A 195 1.11 17.02 15.77
C GLY A 195 0.16 15.89 15.37
N ARG A 196 -1.14 16.17 15.36
CA ARG A 196 -2.17 15.18 15.04
C ARG A 196 -3.41 15.82 14.43
N MET A 197 -4.01 15.14 13.45
CA MET A 197 -5.39 15.39 13.00
C MET A 197 -6.25 14.16 13.30
N ASN A 198 -7.40 14.33 13.95
CA ASN A 198 -8.27 13.20 14.31
C ASN A 198 -9.74 13.62 14.49
N MET A 199 -10.60 12.66 14.85
CA MET A 199 -12.03 12.89 15.10
C MET A 199 -12.53 12.23 16.39
N VAL A 200 -11.66 12.01 17.39
CA VAL A 200 -11.98 11.19 18.58
C VAL A 200 -13.24 11.67 19.32
N PHE A 201 -13.47 12.98 19.36
CA PHE A 201 -14.59 13.57 20.10
C PHE A 201 -15.83 13.82 19.24
N GLY A 202 -15.92 13.21 18.05
CA GLY A 202 -17.04 13.38 17.13
C GLY A 202 -16.97 14.66 16.28
N TYR A 203 -15.86 15.40 16.37
CA TYR A 203 -15.55 16.57 15.54
C TYR A 203 -14.07 16.55 15.12
N PRO A 204 -13.70 17.18 13.98
CA PRO A 204 -12.30 17.30 13.57
C PRO A 204 -11.48 18.09 14.60
N GLU A 205 -10.36 17.52 15.02
CA GLU A 205 -9.38 18.13 15.90
C GLU A 205 -8.03 18.23 15.16
N LEU A 206 -7.39 19.40 15.27
CA LEU A 206 -5.98 19.60 14.92
C LEU A 206 -5.22 19.92 16.23
N TYR A 207 -4.24 19.10 16.54
CA TYR A 207 -3.42 19.19 17.75
C TYR A 207 -1.95 19.43 17.38
N GLY A 208 -1.26 20.27 18.16
CA GLY A 208 0.17 20.50 18.09
C GLY A 208 0.76 20.71 19.49
N SER A 209 1.72 19.87 19.88
CA SER A 209 2.34 19.90 21.22
C SER A 209 3.15 21.16 21.53
N GLY A 210 3.69 21.81 20.50
CA GLY A 210 4.42 23.08 20.58
C GLY A 210 3.63 24.27 20.05
N GLY A 211 2.32 24.12 19.86
CA GLY A 211 1.49 25.06 19.11
C GLY A 211 1.29 24.62 17.65
N ILE A 212 0.46 25.37 16.95
CA ILE A 212 0.16 25.18 15.53
C ILE A 212 0.36 26.53 14.85
N ASP A 213 1.34 26.60 13.97
CA ASP A 213 1.50 27.75 13.10
C ASP A 213 0.68 27.54 11.84
N LEU A 214 -0.34 28.39 11.66
CA LEU A 214 -1.06 28.50 10.40
C LEU A 214 -0.43 29.68 9.65
N LEU A 215 0.23 29.41 8.53
CA LEU A 215 0.81 30.43 7.68
C LEU A 215 0.11 30.45 6.33
N THR A 216 -0.13 31.64 5.83
CA THR A 216 -0.60 31.91 4.47
C THR A 216 0.51 32.65 3.73
N ASP A 217 0.83 32.22 2.52
CA ASP A 217 1.70 32.98 1.63
C ASP A 217 0.92 34.10 0.90
N ASN A 218 1.62 35.10 0.36
CA ASN A 218 1.08 36.11 -0.55
C ASN A 218 -0.21 36.83 -0.07
N ASN A 219 -0.20 37.42 1.13
CA ASN A 219 -1.33 38.18 1.69
C ASN A 219 -2.64 37.40 1.87
N GLY A 220 -2.59 36.06 1.98
CA GLY A 220 -3.78 35.29 2.33
C GLY A 220 -4.24 35.55 3.77
N ASP A 221 -5.54 35.68 3.99
CA ASP A 221 -6.10 35.77 5.34
C ASP A 221 -6.34 34.37 5.92
N ILE A 222 -6.04 34.18 7.20
CA ILE A 222 -6.49 33.01 7.96
C ILE A 222 -7.88 33.34 8.51
N LYS A 223 -8.92 32.86 7.84
CA LYS A 223 -10.31 33.07 8.27
C LYS A 223 -10.75 31.99 9.25
N LEU A 224 -10.88 32.34 10.52
CA LEU A 224 -11.50 31.50 11.56
C LEU A 224 -12.98 31.88 11.69
N THR A 225 -13.89 31.01 11.26
CA THR A 225 -15.34 31.23 11.38
C THR A 225 -15.96 30.15 12.27
N ALA A 226 -16.45 30.53 13.45
CA ALA A 226 -17.24 29.61 14.28
C ALA A 226 -18.70 29.61 13.81
N GLY A 227 -19.23 28.43 13.48
CA GLY A 227 -20.55 28.25 12.87
C GLY A 227 -21.71 27.96 13.85
N GLY A 228 -21.59 28.25 15.15
CA GLY A 228 -22.63 27.94 16.15
C GLY A 228 -22.61 28.88 17.36
N THR A 229 -23.38 28.54 18.40
CA THR A 229 -23.33 29.21 19.72
C THR A 229 -22.01 28.99 20.47
N GLY A 230 -21.08 28.24 19.87
CA GLY A 230 -19.72 28.06 20.38
C GLY A 230 -18.91 29.34 20.26
N GLN A 231 -18.26 29.72 21.37
CA GLN A 231 -17.27 30.79 21.36
C GLN A 231 -16.02 30.34 20.60
N VAL A 232 -15.47 31.22 19.75
CA VAL A 232 -14.04 31.16 19.50
C VAL A 232 -13.39 31.57 20.82
N ILE A 233 -12.98 30.60 21.64
CA ILE A 233 -12.28 30.87 22.89
C ILE A 233 -10.86 31.27 22.52
N LEU A 234 -10.75 32.53 22.19
CA LEU A 234 -9.49 33.23 22.08
C LEU A 234 -9.09 33.57 23.52
N ASN A 235 -8.38 32.65 24.19
CA ASN A 235 -7.78 32.95 25.50
C ASN A 235 -6.55 33.84 25.28
N TYR A 236 -6.75 35.16 25.27
CA TYR A 236 -5.67 36.11 25.05
C TYR A 236 -5.65 37.21 26.10
N ALA A 237 -4.47 37.39 26.68
CA ALA A 237 -4.09 38.60 27.38
C ALA A 237 -3.85 39.80 26.42
N ASP A 238 -3.72 39.58 25.09
CA ASP A 238 -3.17 40.57 24.13
C ASP A 238 -4.00 40.82 22.85
N PHE A 239 -5.34 40.76 22.90
CA PHE A 239 -6.21 41.10 21.75
C PHE A 239 -6.50 42.59 21.52
N SER A 240 -5.58 43.41 22.03
CA SER A 240 -5.34 44.77 21.59
C SER A 240 -5.20 44.92 20.07
N LYS A 241 -4.01 44.58 19.54
CA LYS A 241 -3.25 45.49 18.65
C LYS A 241 -2.79 44.93 17.32
N PHE A 242 -3.31 43.78 16.97
CA PHE A 242 -2.84 42.97 15.84
C PHE A 242 -3.59 43.30 14.54
N GLN A 243 -2.83 43.50 13.45
CA GLN A 243 -3.25 43.63 12.04
C GLN A 243 -3.45 45.02 11.42
N ASN A 244 -2.83 46.08 11.91
CA ASN A 244 -2.44 47.14 10.98
C ASN A 244 -0.97 47.51 11.20
N ASN A 245 -0.12 47.19 10.22
CA ASN A 245 1.31 47.47 10.27
C ASN A 245 1.65 48.97 10.15
N THR A 246 0.64 49.83 10.08
CA THR A 246 0.79 51.30 10.11
C THR A 246 0.39 51.92 11.44
N GLU A 247 -0.51 51.28 12.19
CA GLU A 247 -0.83 51.63 13.57
C GLU A 247 -1.32 50.36 14.29
N THR A 248 -0.62 49.99 15.34
CA THR A 248 -1.06 48.95 16.26
C THR A 248 -2.32 49.46 16.99
N LEU A 249 -3.20 48.61 17.53
CA LEU A 249 -4.25 49.13 18.44
C LEU A 249 -3.66 49.86 19.68
N GLN A 250 -2.33 49.93 19.90
CA GLN A 250 -1.70 50.83 20.90
C GLN A 250 -1.78 52.23 20.38
N ASP A 251 -1.43 52.42 19.12
CA ASP A 251 -1.51 53.71 18.46
C ASP A 251 -2.98 54.17 18.41
N ALA A 252 -3.94 53.26 18.20
CA ALA A 252 -5.37 53.58 18.25
C ALA A 252 -5.87 53.97 19.64
N LEU A 253 -5.42 53.27 20.69
CA LEU A 253 -5.82 53.55 22.07
C LEU A 253 -5.12 54.80 22.63
N ASP A 254 -3.85 55.03 22.29
CA ASP A 254 -3.08 56.20 22.70
C ASP A 254 -3.50 57.45 21.96
N SER A 255 -3.85 57.34 20.67
CA SER A 255 -4.46 58.42 19.93
C SER A 255 -5.76 58.86 20.61
N LYS A 256 -6.66 57.93 20.94
CA LYS A 256 -7.91 58.22 21.66
C LYS A 256 -7.69 58.81 23.06
N ALA A 257 -6.71 58.33 23.81
CA ALA A 257 -6.39 58.86 25.14
C ALA A 257 -5.76 60.27 25.06
N ASN A 258 -4.93 60.54 24.06
CA ASN A 258 -4.31 61.86 23.86
C ASN A 258 -5.28 62.91 23.30
N TYR A 259 -6.29 62.50 22.51
CA TYR A 259 -7.37 63.39 22.08
C TYR A 259 -8.32 63.81 23.23
N GLY A 260 -8.35 63.08 24.35
CA GLY A 260 -9.15 63.37 25.54
C GLY A 260 -8.41 64.09 26.68
N VAL A 261 -7.14 64.49 26.50
CA VAL A 261 -6.46 65.34 27.49
C VAL A 261 -7.07 66.74 27.39
N SER A 262 -8.10 66.99 28.19
CA SER A 262 -8.60 68.34 28.45
C SER A 262 -7.41 69.22 28.83
N THR A 263 -7.29 70.37 28.17
CA THR A 263 -6.51 71.50 28.67
C THR A 263 -7.20 72.02 29.93
N SER A 264 -7.13 71.24 31.00
CA SER A 264 -7.85 71.42 32.26
C SER A 264 -7.36 72.61 33.09
N LEU A 265 -6.54 73.48 32.52
CA LEU A 265 -6.36 74.83 33.04
C LEU A 265 -7.58 75.67 32.64
N SER A 266 -8.70 75.42 33.33
CA SER A 266 -9.63 76.49 33.67
C SER A 266 -8.85 77.45 34.58
N GLY A 267 -8.04 78.29 33.95
CA GLY A 267 -7.30 79.34 34.61
C GLY A 267 -8.13 80.60 34.55
N SER A 268 -8.18 81.31 35.68
CA SER A 268 -8.58 82.71 35.69
C SER A 268 -7.82 83.46 34.61
N HIS A 269 -8.54 83.95 33.59
CA HIS A 269 -7.94 84.64 32.45
C HIS A 269 -7.59 86.11 32.80
N ASN A 270 -7.30 86.35 34.08
CA ASN A 270 -7.07 87.68 34.64
C ASN A 270 -5.62 88.10 34.55
N HIS A 271 -4.78 87.34 33.82
CA HIS A 271 -3.38 87.64 33.56
C HIS A 271 -2.58 87.97 34.84
N GLY A 272 -2.94 87.34 35.97
CA GLY A 272 -2.29 87.54 37.26
C GLY A 272 -2.75 88.75 38.07
N ILE A 273 -3.76 89.51 37.60
CA ILE A 273 -4.32 90.64 38.33
C ILE A 273 -5.53 90.17 39.14
N SER A 274 -5.44 90.27 40.46
CA SER A 274 -6.54 89.87 41.32
C SER A 274 -7.75 90.80 41.12
N PRO A 275 -8.97 90.26 40.95
CA PRO A 275 -10.19 91.06 40.97
C PRO A 275 -10.24 91.95 42.22
N GLY A 276 -10.62 93.21 42.06
CA GLY A 276 -10.61 94.22 43.13
C GLY A 276 -9.33 95.06 43.20
N THR A 277 -8.26 94.66 42.49
CA THR A 277 -7.00 95.44 42.50
C THR A 277 -7.25 96.84 41.95
N GLN A 278 -6.89 97.86 42.72
CA GLN A 278 -6.94 99.24 42.29
C GLN A 278 -5.66 99.58 41.53
N LEU A 279 -5.80 99.77 40.21
CA LEU A 279 -4.70 100.14 39.33
C LEU A 279 -4.68 101.67 39.23
N ALA A 280 -3.55 102.27 39.59
CA ALA A 280 -3.37 103.72 39.51
C ALA A 280 -3.37 104.16 38.05
N VAL A 281 -4.13 105.20 37.75
CA VAL A 281 -4.14 105.79 36.41
C VAL A 281 -3.16 106.97 36.40
N PHE A 282 -2.35 107.06 35.35
CA PHE A 282 -1.45 108.18 35.17
C PHE A 282 -2.24 109.49 35.11
N GLY A 283 -1.91 110.45 35.98
CA GLY A 283 -2.68 111.70 36.17
C GLY A 283 -3.54 111.75 37.44
N GLY A 284 -3.58 110.66 38.22
CA GLY A 284 -4.24 110.60 39.53
C GLY A 284 -5.59 109.88 39.49
N GLY A 285 -5.84 109.05 40.52
CA GLY A 285 -7.03 108.19 40.63
C GLY A 285 -6.74 106.70 40.44
N PHE A 286 -7.76 105.86 40.66
CA PHE A 286 -7.66 104.40 40.56
C PHE A 286 -8.85 103.82 39.79
N VAL A 287 -8.62 102.72 39.06
CA VAL A 287 -9.66 101.86 38.49
C VAL A 287 -9.60 100.48 39.14
N THR A 288 -10.76 99.90 39.45
CA THR A 288 -10.84 98.57 40.07
C THR A 288 -10.86 97.50 38.98
N TRP A 289 -9.90 96.58 39.01
CA TRP A 289 -9.88 95.42 38.12
C TRP A 289 -11.08 94.52 38.41
N VAL A 290 -11.94 94.28 37.42
CA VAL A 290 -12.99 93.27 37.52
C VAL A 290 -12.50 92.07 36.71
N GLY A 291 -12.23 90.96 37.40
CA GLY A 291 -11.76 89.76 36.73
C GLY A 291 -12.77 89.26 35.70
N ALA A 292 -12.26 88.76 34.58
CA ALA A 292 -12.98 87.83 33.74
C ALA A 292 -13.32 86.56 34.55
N SER A 293 -14.53 86.07 34.33
CA SER A 293 -15.00 84.80 34.87
C SER A 293 -14.15 83.65 34.33
N ASP A 294 -13.94 82.62 35.14
CA ASP A 294 -13.27 81.41 34.70
C ASP A 294 -14.02 80.78 33.53
N HIS A 295 -13.29 80.24 32.56
CA HIS A 295 -13.86 79.33 31.58
C HIS A 295 -12.96 78.11 31.42
N SER A 296 -13.59 76.99 31.09
CA SER A 296 -12.93 75.71 30.85
C SER A 296 -13.20 75.26 29.43
N HIS A 297 -12.26 74.52 28.86
CA HIS A 297 -12.53 73.70 27.68
C HIS A 297 -12.39 72.23 28.07
N ALA A 298 -13.52 71.65 28.48
CA ALA A 298 -13.61 70.21 28.63
C ALA A 298 -13.93 69.60 27.26
N GLN A 299 -12.99 68.84 26.70
CA GLN A 299 -13.31 67.80 25.73
C GLN A 299 -13.15 66.46 26.44
N ASN A 300 -14.10 65.56 26.14
CA ASN A 300 -14.31 64.27 26.82
C ASN A 300 -13.20 63.26 26.53
#